data_AF-A0A5D0MHE0-F1
#
_entry.id   AF-A0A5D0MHE0-F1
#
_cell.length_a   1.000
_cell.length_b   1.000
_cell.length_c   1.000
_cell.angle_alpha   90.00
_cell.angle_beta   90.00
_cell.angle_gamma   90.00
#
_symmetry.space_group_name_H-M   'P 1'
#
loop_
_entity.id
_entity.type
_entity.pdbx_description
1 polymer ?
#
loop_
_entity_poly.entity_id
_entity_poly.type
_entity_poly.pdbx_seq_one_letter_code
_entity_poly.pdbx_strand_id
1 'polypeptide(L)' 'MLSLKDQLQHIKRGAEEIIVEEELVNKIEKSIKNERPLRVKAGFDPTAPDLHLGHTVLIQKLKHFQELG' A
#
# COMPACT_ATOMS: atom_id res chain seq x y z
N MET A 1 7.61 -10.19 9.90
CA MET A 1 6.69 -9.76 8.82
C MET A 1 5.45 -10.63 8.85
N LEU A 2 4.28 -10.05 8.56
CA LEU A 2 3.03 -10.80 8.37
C LEU A 2 3.16 -11.78 7.20
N SER A 3 2.33 -12.84 7.18
CA SER A 3 2.29 -13.79 6.06
C SER A 3 1.84 -13.09 4.78
N LEU A 4 2.17 -13.64 3.61
CA LEU A 4 1.74 -13.09 2.31
C LEU A 4 0.24 -12.86 2.27
N LYS A 5 -0.55 -13.83 2.77
CA LYS A 5 -2.01 -13.76 2.79
C LYS A 5 -2.51 -12.62 3.67
N ASP A 6 -1.90 -12.43 4.84
CA ASP A 6 -2.28 -11.37 5.78
C ASP A 6 -1.90 -9.99 5.24
N GLN A 7 -0.72 -9.86 4.62
CA GLN A 7 -0.29 -8.63 3.95
C GLN A 7 -1.24 -8.26 2.80
N LEU A 8 -1.59 -9.23 1.96
CA LEU A 8 -2.51 -9.04 0.86
C LEU A 8 -3.90 -8.60 1.35
N GLN A 9 -4.43 -9.23 2.41
CA GLN A 9 -5.70 -8.82 3.02
C GLN A 9 -5.65 -7.40 3.58
N HIS A 10 -4.56 -7.03 4.26
CA HIS A 10 -4.36 -5.66 4.77
C HIS A 10 -4.33 -4.62 3.65
N ILE A 11 -3.62 -4.90 2.56
CA ILE A 11 -3.52 -4.02 1.40
C ILE A 11 -4.87 -3.90 0.69
N LYS A 12 -5.61 -5.02 0.54
CA LYS A 12 -6.95 -5.05 -0.08
C LYS A 12 -8.01 -4.28 0.69
N ARG A 13 -7.93 -4.24 2.02
CA ARG A 13 -8.98 -3.61 2.85
C ARG A 13 -9.19 -2.14 2.49
N GLY A 14 -10.35 -1.79 1.97
CA GLY A 14 -10.69 -0.41 1.58
C GLY A 14 -9.99 0.09 0.31
N ALA A 15 -9.39 -0.81 -0.48
CA ALA A 15 -9.03 -0.51 -1.87
C ALA A 15 -10.24 -0.81 -2.76
N GLU A 16 -10.54 0.09 -3.69
CA GLU A 16 -11.61 -0.11 -4.67
C GLU A 16 -11.20 -1.13 -5.74
N GLU A 17 -9.97 -1.01 -6.24
CA GLU A 17 -9.43 -1.89 -7.28
C GLU A 17 -7.92 -2.11 -7.08
N ILE A 18 -7.44 -3.28 -7.49
CA ILE A 18 -6.01 -3.59 -7.63
C ILE A 18 -5.79 -4.07 -9.06
N ILE A 19 -5.09 -3.27 -9.84
CA ILE A 19 -4.75 -3.59 -11.23
C ILE A 19 -3.71 -4.73 -11.22
N VAL A 20 -4.10 -5.89 -11.74
CA VAL A 20 -3.30 -7.13 -11.79
C VAL A 20 -2.83 -7.58 -10.40
N GLU A 21 -3.75 -8.14 -9.63
CA GLU A 21 -3.48 -8.64 -8.26
C GLU A 21 -2.31 -9.64 -8.19
N GLU A 22 -2.16 -10.49 -9.21
CA GLU A 22 -1.04 -11.45 -9.29
C GLU A 22 0.33 -10.76 -9.27
N GLU A 23 0.45 -9.56 -9.86
CA GLU A 23 1.70 -8.79 -9.82
C GLU A 23 1.98 -8.30 -8.40
N LEU A 24 0.96 -7.85 -7.67
CA LEU A 24 1.08 -7.47 -6.27
C LEU A 24 1.52 -8.65 -5.40
N VAL A 25 0.92 -9.82 -5.60
CA VAL A 25 1.30 -11.07 -4.90
C VAL A 25 2.78 -11.38 -5.13
N ASN A 26 3.23 -11.35 -6.39
CA ASN A 26 4.62 -11.59 -6.76
C ASN A 26 5.57 -10.56 -6.14
N LYS A 27 5.15 -9.29 -6.01
CA LYS A 27 5.95 -8.24 -5.34
C LYS A 27 6.05 -8.47 -3.83
N ILE A 28 4.95 -8.83 -3.16
CA ILE A 28 4.92 -9.14 -1.73
C ILE A 28 5.81 -10.35 -1.44
N GLU A 29 5.71 -11.41 -2.24
CA GLU A 29 6.55 -12.60 -2.08
C GLU A 29 8.04 -12.26 -2.20
N LYS A 30 8.42 -11.47 -3.22
CA LYS A 30 9.80 -10.98 -3.37
C LYS A 30 10.24 -10.08 -2.22
N SER A 31 9.34 -9.24 -1.69
CA SER A 31 9.62 -8.38 -0.53
C SER A 31 9.97 -9.21 0.71
N ILE A 32 9.13 -10.21 1.02
CA ILE A 32 9.32 -11.12 2.15
C ILE A 32 10.61 -11.93 1.97
N LYS A 33 10.81 -12.54 0.79
CA LYS A 33 11.97 -13.40 0.51
C LYS A 33 13.31 -12.66 0.60
N ASN A 34 13.35 -11.41 0.18
CA ASN A 34 14.58 -10.61 0.14
C ASN A 34 14.71 -9.65 1.34
N GLU A 35 13.79 -9.72 2.31
CA GLU A 35 13.71 -8.80 3.46
C GLU A 35 13.78 -7.33 3.03
N ARG A 36 13.20 -7.02 1.87
CA ARG A 36 13.30 -5.70 1.25
C ARG A 36 11.90 -5.10 1.04
N PRO A 37 11.56 -4.03 1.76
CA PRO A 37 10.31 -3.30 1.63
C PRO A 37 9.87 -2.97 0.22
N LEU A 38 8.55 -2.92 0.01
CA LEU A 38 7.97 -2.43 -1.22
C LEU A 38 8.20 -0.92 -1.34
N ARG A 39 8.61 -0.48 -2.53
CA ARG A 39 8.64 0.96 -2.85
C ARG A 39 7.26 1.39 -3.30
N VAL A 40 6.57 2.14 -2.45
CA VAL A 40 5.24 2.69 -2.72
C VAL A 40 5.37 4.18 -3.06
N LYS A 41 4.66 4.62 -4.10
CA LYS A 41 4.63 6.00 -4.54
C LYS A 41 3.19 6.50 -4.54
N ALA A 42 2.98 7.69 -4.00
CA ALA A 42 1.76 8.46 -4.16
C ALA A 42 2.10 9.90 -4.57
N GLY A 43 1.33 10.46 -5.48
CA GLY A 43 1.41 11.87 -5.85
C GLY A 43 0.36 12.67 -5.11
N PHE A 44 0.71 13.90 -4.73
CA PHE A 44 -0.22 14.89 -4.19
C PHE A 44 -0.12 16.13 -5.06
N ASP A 45 -1.27 16.72 -5.40
CA ASP A 45 -1.33 17.93 -6.20
C ASP A 45 -0.94 19.15 -5.34
N PRO A 46 0.10 19.92 -5.70
CA PRO A 46 0.51 21.09 -4.94
C PRO A 46 -0.36 22.34 -5.16
N THR A 47 -1.37 22.29 -6.05
CA THR A 47 -2.19 23.47 -6.39
C THR A 47 -3.16 23.91 -5.29
N ALA A 48 -3.58 23.00 -4.41
CA ALA A 48 -4.49 23.29 -3.30
C ALA A 48 -3.79 23.05 -1.95
N PRO A 49 -3.76 24.05 -1.04
CA PRO A 49 -3.12 23.90 0.26
C PRO A 49 -3.98 23.15 1.29
N ASP A 50 -5.29 23.06 1.08
CA ASP A 50 -6.24 22.61 2.08
C ASP A 50 -6.40 21.07 2.09
N LEU A 51 -6.11 20.47 3.23
CA LEU A 51 -6.37 19.05 3.48
C LEU A 51 -7.68 18.86 4.23
N HIS A 52 -8.57 18.04 3.68
CA HIS A 52 -9.73 17.49 4.38
C HIS A 52 -9.58 15.98 4.64
N LEU A 53 -10.53 15.40 5.41
CA LEU A 53 -10.54 13.98 5.78
C LEU A 53 -10.49 13.01 4.59
N GLY A 54 -11.02 13.37 3.41
CA GLY A 54 -10.85 12.54 2.21
C GLY A 54 -9.39 12.20 1.86
N HIS A 55 -8.43 13.11 2.08
CA HIS A 55 -7.01 12.84 1.81
C HIS A 55 -6.42 11.80 2.75
N THR A 56 -6.99 11.65 3.96
CA THR A 56 -6.48 10.70 4.94
C THR A 56 -6.73 9.26 4.50
N VAL A 57 -7.68 9.00 3.58
CA VAL A 57 -7.92 7.65 3.04
C VAL A 57 -6.66 7.11 2.36
N LEU A 58 -6.05 7.91 1.47
CA LEU A 58 -4.82 7.54 0.78
C LEU A 58 -3.64 7.51 1.75
N ILE A 59 -3.50 8.50 2.63
CA ILE A 59 -2.40 8.56 3.62
C ILE A 59 -2.44 7.35 4.56
N GLN A 60 -3.63 6.94 5.01
CA GLN A 60 -3.82 5.76 5.86
C GLN A 60 -3.41 4.48 5.11
N LYS A 61 -3.66 4.39 3.80
CA LYS A 61 -3.18 3.27 2.98
C LYS A 61 -1.65 3.25 2.89
N LEU A 62 -1.00 4.41 2.72
CA LEU A 62 0.46 4.51 2.75
C LEU A 62 1.03 4.06 4.10
N LYS A 63 0.40 4.45 5.21
CA LYS A 63 0.76 3.97 6.55
C LYS A 63 0.68 2.45 6.65
N HIS A 64 -0.37 1.82 6.14
CA HIS A 64 -0.45 0.35 6.12
C HIS A 64 0.72 -0.29 5.38
N PHE A 65 1.15 0.28 4.24
CA PHE A 65 2.34 -0.23 3.55
C PHE A 65 3.61 -0.06 4.40
N GLN A 66 3.78 1.05 5.11
CA GLN A 66 4.91 1.27 6.01
C GLN A 66 4.92 0.28 7.19
N GLU A 67 3.76 -0.06 7.74
CA GLU A 67 3.63 -1.05 8.83
C GLU A 67 3.99 -2.48 8.37
N LEU A 68 3.93 -2.76 7.07
CA LEU A 68 4.32 -4.06 6.49
C LEU A 68 5.83 -4.17 6.19
N GLY A 69 6.59 -3.10 6.40
CA GLY A 69 8.01 -2.98 6.06
C GLY A 69 8.24 -2.03 4.91
#